data_AF-A0A1I4J1J0-F1
#
_entry.id   AF-A0A1I4J1J0-F1
#
_cell.length_a   1.000
_cell.length_b   1.000
_cell.length_c   1.000
_cell.angle_alpha   90.00
_cell.angle_beta   90.00
_cell.angle_gamma   90.00
#
_symmetry.space_group_name_H-M   'P 1'
#
loop_
_entity.id
_entity.type
_entity.pdbx_description
1 polymer ?
#
loop_
_entity_poly.entity_id
_entity_poly.type
_entity_poly.pdbx_seq_one_letter_code
_entity_poly.pdbx_strand_id
1 'polypeptide(L)'
;MTSFKSRRRWLAKRWIDRQRETLGERWSELRKQLLPASWPARCVRASSLPDGQLGHWQPQPGSSSAELTLLLRPLPLVQRQLLASLLDAPAAGALALVEAVERLELDWRQRLDPLHSHREYAAQLETLARLLELTPAARSAYLENECRIFPAFDSLLFESLPMRLRTEMANRHVMGDGACLQWWLERLYARAGIAGHDLAGLGDNDWPDMPPGWFALGWISGLRRGSA
;
A
#
# COMPACT_ATOMS: atom_id res chain seq x y z
N MET A 1 -44.53 -18.64 6.15
CA MET A 1 -45.32 -18.29 4.94
C MET A 1 -45.75 -16.82 5.02
N THR A 2 -44.98 -15.89 4.44
CA THR A 2 -45.37 -14.46 4.46
C THR A 2 -46.29 -14.15 3.29
N SER A 3 -47.57 -13.98 3.60
CA SER A 3 -48.67 -13.64 2.70
C SER A 3 -48.51 -12.21 2.14
N PHE A 4 -48.12 -12.09 0.87
CA PHE A 4 -48.23 -10.81 0.16
C PHE A 4 -49.68 -10.64 -0.30
N LYS A 5 -50.43 -9.71 0.31
CA LYS A 5 -51.83 -9.39 -0.02
C LYS A 5 -52.08 -8.90 -1.47
N SER A 6 -51.05 -8.66 -2.29
CA SER A 6 -51.24 -8.38 -3.72
C SER A 6 -50.08 -8.91 -4.58
N ARG A 7 -50.44 -9.56 -5.69
CA ARG A 7 -49.49 -10.08 -6.70
C ARG A 7 -48.54 -8.99 -7.22
N ARG A 8 -49.03 -7.75 -7.35
CA ARG A 8 -48.23 -6.58 -7.76
C ARG A 8 -47.12 -6.24 -6.75
N ARG A 9 -47.41 -6.28 -5.44
CA ARG A 9 -46.39 -6.02 -4.39
C ARG A 9 -45.32 -7.10 -4.35
N TRP A 10 -45.71 -8.37 -4.53
CA TRP A 10 -44.75 -9.46 -4.61
C TRP A 10 -43.85 -9.36 -5.86
N LEU A 11 -44.41 -9.07 -7.03
CA LEU A 11 -43.65 -8.85 -8.27
C LEU A 11 -42.71 -7.65 -8.16
N ALA A 12 -43.16 -6.54 -7.57
CA ALA A 12 -42.33 -5.37 -7.33
C ALA A 12 -41.16 -5.68 -6.38
N LYS A 13 -41.42 -6.37 -5.25
CA LYS A 13 -40.36 -6.77 -4.31
C LYS A 13 -39.33 -7.67 -5.00
N ARG A 14 -39.79 -8.70 -5.72
CA ARG A 14 -38.91 -9.62 -6.45
C ARG A 14 -38.11 -8.92 -7.54
N TRP A 15 -38.69 -7.91 -8.20
CA TRP A 15 -37.97 -7.08 -9.17
C TRP A 15 -36.89 -6.23 -8.48
N ILE A 16 -37.21 -5.57 -7.36
CA ILE A 16 -36.25 -4.78 -6.55
C ILE A 16 -35.10 -5.67 -6.07
N ASP A 17 -35.40 -6.85 -5.52
CA ASP A 17 -34.39 -7.78 -5.02
C ASP A 17 -33.44 -8.22 -6.14
N ARG A 18 -33.99 -8.54 -7.33
CA ARG A 18 -33.20 -8.88 -8.52
C ARG A 18 -32.35 -7.71 -9.03
N GLN A 19 -32.88 -6.49 -9.02
CA GLN A 19 -32.09 -5.30 -9.40
C GLN A 19 -30.98 -5.03 -8.39
N ARG A 20 -31.21 -5.26 -7.10
CA ARG A 20 -30.20 -5.12 -6.05
C ARG A 20 -29.08 -6.14 -6.21
N GLU A 21 -29.39 -7.38 -6.54
CA GLU A 21 -28.39 -8.41 -6.88
C GLU A 21 -27.57 -8.00 -8.11
N THR A 22 -28.23 -7.61 -9.20
CA THR A 22 -27.58 -7.16 -10.44
C THR A 22 -26.68 -5.94 -10.21
N LEU A 23 -27.13 -4.97 -9.41
CA LEU A 23 -26.33 -3.81 -9.02
C LEU A 23 -25.17 -4.19 -8.10
N GLY A 24 -25.36 -5.15 -7.19
CA GLY A 24 -24.30 -5.69 -6.34
C GLY A 24 -23.20 -6.38 -7.15
N GLU A 25 -23.58 -7.18 -8.16
CA GLU A 25 -22.64 -7.82 -9.10
C GLU A 25 -21.89 -6.80 -9.94
N ARG A 26 -22.60 -5.83 -10.56
CA ARG A 26 -21.98 -4.74 -11.33
C ARG A 26 -21.07 -3.87 -10.48
N TRP A 27 -21.48 -3.59 -9.25
CA TRP A 27 -20.66 -2.85 -8.29
C TRP A 27 -19.41 -3.64 -7.91
N SER A 28 -19.52 -4.95 -7.68
CA SER A 28 -18.36 -5.82 -7.40
C SER A 28 -17.39 -5.85 -8.59
N GLU A 29 -17.91 -5.91 -9.82
CA GLU A 29 -17.10 -5.93 -11.03
C GLU A 29 -16.41 -4.59 -11.29
N LEU A 30 -17.13 -3.48 -11.18
CA LEU A 30 -16.55 -2.13 -11.22
C LEU A 30 -15.53 -1.93 -10.11
N ARG A 31 -15.79 -2.47 -8.91
CA ARG A 31 -14.86 -2.42 -7.78
C ARG A 31 -13.59 -3.21 -8.08
N LYS A 32 -13.63 -4.34 -8.78
CA LYS A 32 -12.42 -5.06 -9.22
C LYS A 32 -11.63 -4.28 -10.27
N GLN A 33 -12.30 -3.56 -11.16
CA GLN A 33 -11.67 -2.79 -12.24
C GLN A 33 -11.07 -1.47 -11.78
N LEU A 34 -11.66 -0.87 -10.74
CA LEU A 34 -11.28 0.45 -10.22
C LEU A 34 -10.40 0.37 -8.96
N LEU A 35 -10.35 -0.77 -8.28
CA LEU A 35 -9.47 -0.92 -7.13
C LEU A 35 -8.04 -1.27 -7.55
N PRO A 36 -7.04 -0.77 -6.80
CA PRO A 36 -5.66 -1.20 -6.95
C PRO A 36 -5.53 -2.72 -6.87
N ALA A 37 -4.49 -3.27 -7.53
CA ALA A 37 -4.22 -4.70 -7.53
C ALA A 37 -4.19 -5.29 -6.10
N SER A 38 -4.70 -6.51 -5.95
CA SER A 38 -4.68 -7.19 -4.65
C SER A 38 -3.25 -7.55 -4.22
N TRP A 39 -3.04 -7.75 -2.92
CA TRP A 39 -1.76 -8.20 -2.36
C TRP A 39 -1.17 -9.44 -3.08
N PRO A 40 -1.93 -10.53 -3.33
CA PRO A 40 -1.42 -11.67 -4.10
C PRO A 40 -0.97 -11.28 -5.51
N ALA A 41 -1.78 -10.51 -6.24
CA ALA A 41 -1.47 -10.11 -7.61
C ALA A 41 -0.19 -9.28 -7.69
N ARG A 42 0.06 -8.42 -6.70
CA ARG A 42 1.28 -7.61 -6.60
C ARG A 42 2.51 -8.45 -6.30
N CYS A 43 2.42 -9.41 -5.38
CA CYS A 43 3.54 -10.30 -5.06
C CYS A 43 3.95 -11.14 -6.27
N VAL A 44 2.98 -11.67 -7.02
CA VAL A 44 3.24 -12.42 -8.27
C VAL A 44 3.89 -11.53 -9.32
N ARG A 45 3.46 -10.27 -9.43
CA ARG A 45 4.00 -9.31 -10.41
C ARG A 45 5.42 -8.85 -10.06
N ALA A 46 5.79 -8.80 -8.79
CA ALA A 46 7.05 -8.18 -8.32
C ALA A 46 8.28 -8.64 -9.11
N SER A 47 8.52 -9.94 -9.21
CA SER A 47 9.69 -10.51 -9.88
C SER A 47 9.71 -10.31 -11.40
N SER A 48 8.55 -10.03 -12.01
CA SER A 48 8.41 -9.81 -13.46
C SER A 48 8.70 -8.38 -13.91
N LEU A 49 8.86 -7.44 -12.97
CA LEU A 49 9.04 -6.03 -13.30
C LEU A 49 10.47 -5.77 -13.80
N PRO A 50 10.63 -5.10 -14.96
CA PRO A 50 11.96 -4.83 -15.51
C PRO A 50 12.73 -3.82 -14.65
N ASP A 51 14.05 -3.98 -14.58
CA ASP A 51 14.92 -2.89 -14.13
C ASP A 51 14.98 -1.83 -15.23
N GLY A 52 14.68 -0.59 -14.90
CA GLY A 52 14.73 0.51 -15.85
C GLY A 52 13.65 1.56 -15.65
N GLN A 53 13.63 2.51 -16.57
CA GLN A 53 12.69 3.61 -16.62
C GLN A 53 11.88 3.48 -17.91
N LEU A 54 10.56 3.60 -17.79
CA LEU A 54 9.65 3.53 -18.94
C LEU A 54 9.15 4.92 -19.38
N GLY A 55 9.71 5.99 -18.82
CA GLY A 55 9.35 7.37 -19.12
C GLY A 55 10.50 8.35 -18.92
N HIS A 56 10.29 9.59 -19.35
CA HIS A 56 11.26 10.70 -19.24
C HIS A 56 10.94 11.67 -18.11
N TRP A 57 9.97 11.34 -17.27
CA TRP A 57 9.59 12.17 -16.14
C TRP A 57 10.74 12.27 -15.14
N GLN A 58 10.95 13.47 -14.61
CA GLN A 58 11.97 13.75 -13.60
C GLN A 58 11.39 14.65 -12.50
N PRO A 59 11.76 14.42 -11.23
CA PRO A 59 11.35 15.29 -10.14
C PRO A 59 12.04 16.66 -10.28
N GLN A 60 11.40 17.69 -9.73
CA GLN A 60 11.99 19.02 -9.70
C GLN A 60 13.29 19.01 -8.86
N PRO A 61 14.38 19.63 -9.33
CA PRO A 61 15.62 19.73 -8.56
C PRO A 61 15.39 20.41 -7.22
N GLY A 62 15.93 19.84 -6.13
CA GLY A 62 15.77 20.36 -4.78
C GLY A 62 14.41 20.04 -4.12
N SER A 63 13.54 19.27 -4.79
CA SER A 63 12.30 18.76 -4.18
C SER A 63 12.54 17.53 -3.30
N SER A 64 11.57 17.23 -2.43
CA SER A 64 11.54 15.98 -1.65
C SER A 64 11.59 14.72 -2.53
N SER A 65 10.99 14.76 -3.72
CA SER A 65 11.02 13.68 -4.71
C SER A 65 12.39 13.47 -5.35
N ALA A 66 13.18 14.54 -5.52
CA ALA A 66 14.56 14.44 -5.98
C ALA A 66 15.46 13.77 -4.93
N GLU A 67 15.27 14.09 -3.66
CA GLU A 67 15.97 13.42 -2.56
C GLU A 67 15.56 11.95 -2.43
N LEU A 68 14.27 11.63 -2.61
CA LEU A 68 13.79 10.26 -2.64
C LEU A 68 14.46 9.44 -3.75
N THR A 69 14.73 10.05 -4.91
CA THR A 69 15.44 9.38 -6.01
C THR A 69 16.84 8.94 -5.58
N LEU A 70 17.56 9.76 -4.80
CA LEU A 70 18.88 9.42 -4.28
C LEU A 70 18.81 8.28 -3.25
N LEU A 71 17.75 8.24 -2.45
CA LEU A 71 17.51 7.19 -1.47
C LEU A 71 17.19 5.84 -2.10
N LEU A 72 16.40 5.81 -3.19
CA LEU A 72 15.96 4.57 -3.84
C LEU A 72 17.01 3.99 -4.80
N ARG A 73 17.93 4.82 -5.32
CA ARG A 73 18.97 4.39 -6.27
C ARG A 73 19.89 3.27 -5.76
N PRO A 74 20.41 3.29 -4.52
CA PRO A 74 21.30 2.24 -4.01
C PRO A 74 20.58 0.92 -3.65
N LEU A 75 19.24 0.87 -3.68
CA LEU A 75 18.52 -0.32 -3.25
C LEU A 75 18.76 -1.51 -4.20
N PRO A 76 18.90 -2.73 -3.67
CA PRO A 76 18.96 -3.95 -4.48
C PRO A 76 17.74 -4.07 -5.39
N LEU A 77 17.93 -4.62 -6.58
CA LEU A 77 16.87 -4.77 -7.59
C LEU A 77 15.63 -5.47 -7.03
N VAL A 78 15.82 -6.54 -6.24
CA VAL A 78 14.73 -7.30 -5.63
C VAL A 78 13.84 -6.43 -4.74
N GLN A 79 14.45 -5.53 -3.96
CA GLN A 79 13.72 -4.59 -3.11
C GLN A 79 12.96 -3.56 -3.97
N ARG A 80 13.62 -3.03 -5.01
CA ARG A 80 12.99 -2.09 -5.96
C ARG A 80 11.83 -2.71 -6.73
N GLN A 81 11.92 -3.98 -7.09
CA GLN A 81 10.87 -4.75 -7.75
C GLN A 81 9.65 -4.97 -6.85
N LEU A 82 9.89 -5.34 -5.58
CA LEU A 82 8.80 -5.43 -4.61
C LEU A 82 8.16 -4.05 -4.41
N LEU A 83 8.94 -3.00 -4.18
CA LEU A 83 8.45 -1.63 -4.02
C LEU A 83 7.63 -1.18 -5.24
N ALA A 84 8.12 -1.45 -6.46
CA ALA A 84 7.42 -1.15 -7.71
C ALA A 84 6.05 -1.83 -7.75
N SER A 85 6.00 -3.11 -7.37
CA SER A 85 4.75 -3.86 -7.33
C SER A 85 3.75 -3.30 -6.31
N LEU A 86 4.21 -2.80 -5.17
CA LEU A 86 3.37 -2.22 -4.11
C LEU A 86 2.83 -0.84 -4.49
N LEU A 87 3.61 -0.08 -5.28
CA LEU A 87 3.23 1.22 -5.81
C LEU A 87 2.46 1.16 -7.13
N ASP A 88 2.21 -0.05 -7.68
CA ASP A 88 1.69 -0.25 -9.05
C ASP A 88 2.57 0.39 -10.15
N ALA A 89 3.86 0.60 -9.88
CA ALA A 89 4.80 1.16 -10.84
C ALA A 89 4.99 0.22 -12.04
N PRO A 90 5.22 0.77 -13.25
CA PRO A 90 5.40 -0.05 -14.45
C PRO A 90 6.81 -0.67 -14.53
N ALA A 91 7.80 -0.13 -13.79
CA ALA A 91 9.18 -0.63 -13.75
C ALA A 91 9.84 -0.38 -12.38
N ALA A 92 10.97 -1.05 -12.13
CA ALA A 92 11.72 -1.00 -10.87
C ALA A 92 12.86 0.04 -10.83
N GLY A 93 12.97 0.92 -11.83
CA GLY A 93 13.94 2.02 -11.81
C GLY A 93 13.60 3.09 -10.77
N ALA A 94 14.62 3.68 -10.14
CA ALA A 94 14.43 4.67 -9.07
C ALA A 94 13.49 5.83 -9.44
N LEU A 95 13.62 6.38 -10.66
CA LEU A 95 12.72 7.45 -11.13
C LEU A 95 11.29 6.97 -11.36
N ALA A 96 11.09 5.75 -11.87
CA ALA A 96 9.76 5.16 -12.05
C ALA A 96 9.07 4.92 -10.69
N LEU A 97 9.84 4.56 -9.67
CA LEU A 97 9.35 4.43 -8.30
C LEU A 97 8.93 5.79 -7.73
N VAL A 98 9.76 6.82 -7.89
CA VAL A 98 9.41 8.19 -7.45
C VAL A 98 8.17 8.70 -8.18
N GLU A 99 8.07 8.50 -9.49
CA GLU A 99 6.90 8.87 -10.27
C GLU A 99 5.63 8.16 -9.76
N ALA A 100 5.74 6.87 -9.43
CA ALA A 100 4.64 6.10 -8.87
C ALA A 100 4.24 6.57 -7.46
N VAL A 101 5.21 6.98 -6.63
CA VAL A 101 4.93 7.63 -5.33
C VAL A 101 4.17 8.93 -5.54
N GLU A 102 4.54 9.75 -6.52
CA GLU A 102 3.84 11.01 -6.74
C GLU A 102 2.41 10.84 -7.27
N ARG A 103 2.18 9.79 -8.06
CA ARG A 103 0.86 9.40 -8.55
C ARG A 103 0.03 8.63 -7.54
N LEU A 104 0.60 8.30 -6.38
CA LEU A 104 -0.08 7.47 -5.40
C LEU A 104 -1.33 8.19 -4.88
N GLU A 105 -2.44 7.46 -4.87
CA GLU A 105 -3.73 7.97 -4.39
C GLU A 105 -4.04 7.35 -3.03
N LEU A 106 -3.65 8.06 -1.97
CA LEU A 106 -3.77 7.58 -0.59
C LEU A 106 -5.20 7.67 -0.04
N ASP A 107 -5.98 8.66 -0.48
CA ASP A 107 -7.36 8.91 -0.06
C ASP A 107 -8.33 8.92 -1.25
N TRP A 108 -9.60 8.61 -1.03
CA TRP A 108 -10.63 8.66 -2.07
C TRP A 108 -10.79 10.06 -2.66
N ARG A 109 -10.58 11.12 -1.84
CA ARG A 109 -10.61 12.52 -2.29
C ARG A 109 -9.51 12.81 -3.30
N GLN A 110 -8.36 12.18 -3.11
CA GLN A 110 -7.21 12.32 -3.99
C GLN A 110 -7.44 11.64 -5.35
N ARG A 111 -8.27 10.60 -5.42
CA ARG A 111 -8.67 9.94 -6.69
C ARG A 111 -9.57 10.79 -7.57
N LEU A 112 -10.28 11.73 -6.94
CA LEU A 112 -11.27 12.57 -7.60
C LEU A 112 -10.72 13.96 -7.97
N ASP A 113 -9.43 14.21 -7.78
CA ASP A 113 -8.79 15.47 -8.12
C ASP A 113 -8.11 15.38 -9.50
N PRO A 114 -8.79 15.82 -10.59
CA PRO A 114 -8.24 15.77 -11.93
C PRO A 114 -7.16 16.84 -12.18
N LEU A 115 -6.99 17.81 -11.27
CA LEU A 115 -6.07 18.94 -11.47
C LEU A 115 -4.65 18.62 -10.99
N HIS A 116 -4.48 17.66 -10.09
CA HIS A 116 -3.19 17.29 -9.53
C HIS A 116 -2.89 15.81 -9.78
N SER A 117 -2.25 15.54 -10.92
CA SER A 117 -1.81 14.18 -11.31
C SER A 117 -0.51 13.73 -10.63
N HIS A 118 0.28 14.68 -10.11
CA HIS A 118 1.52 14.44 -9.41
C HIS A 118 1.53 15.22 -8.10
N ARG A 119 1.79 14.53 -6.99
CA ARG A 119 1.94 15.15 -5.67
C ARG A 119 3.33 14.83 -5.15
N GLU A 120 4.08 15.85 -4.77
CA GLU A 120 5.42 15.66 -4.19
C GLU A 120 5.39 14.70 -3.01
N TYR A 121 6.51 13.99 -2.81
CA TYR A 121 6.67 13.03 -1.73
C TYR A 121 6.32 13.62 -0.34
N ALA A 122 6.72 14.86 -0.05
CA ALA A 122 6.37 15.55 1.19
C ALA A 122 4.85 15.69 1.42
N ALA A 123 4.07 15.91 0.35
CA ALA A 123 2.61 16.00 0.44
C ALA A 123 1.96 14.62 0.64
N GLN A 124 2.58 13.56 0.11
CA GLN A 124 2.16 12.17 0.35
C GLN A 124 2.38 11.79 1.82
N LEU A 125 3.53 12.15 2.40
CA LEU A 125 3.81 11.93 3.82
C LEU A 125 2.86 12.70 4.72
N GLU A 126 2.56 13.96 4.40
CA GLU A 126 1.57 14.75 5.13
C GLU A 126 0.20 14.08 5.13
N THR A 127 -0.24 13.58 3.96
CA THR A 127 -1.52 12.88 3.84
C THR A 127 -1.52 11.58 4.64
N LEU A 128 -0.45 10.78 4.53
CA LEU A 128 -0.30 9.54 5.27
C LEU A 128 -0.32 9.80 6.79
N ALA A 129 0.40 10.81 7.28
CA ALA A 129 0.39 11.18 8.69
C ALA A 129 -1.02 11.48 9.20
N ARG A 130 -1.84 12.22 8.43
CA ARG A 130 -3.24 12.48 8.78
C ARG A 130 -4.10 11.22 8.78
N LEU A 131 -3.89 10.32 7.81
CA LEU A 131 -4.59 9.04 7.73
C LEU A 131 -4.25 8.09 8.89
N LEU A 132 -3.04 8.23 9.43
CA LEU A 132 -2.57 7.57 10.65
C LEU A 132 -2.95 8.31 11.94
N GLU A 133 -3.80 9.33 11.85
CA GLU A 133 -4.25 10.17 12.98
C GLU A 133 -3.11 10.89 13.73
N LEU A 134 -1.97 11.10 13.07
CA LEU A 134 -0.83 11.85 13.60
C LEU A 134 -0.96 13.35 13.30
N THR A 135 -0.32 14.19 14.12
CA THR A 135 -0.17 15.62 13.79
C THR A 135 0.93 15.79 12.74
N PRO A 136 0.61 16.20 11.49
CA PRO A 136 1.62 16.37 10.46
C PRO A 136 2.49 17.59 10.73
N ALA A 137 3.79 17.46 10.50
CA ALA A 137 4.71 18.57 10.33
C ALA A 137 4.52 19.23 8.96
N ALA A 138 5.02 20.47 8.82
CA ALA A 138 4.99 21.21 7.57
C ALA A 138 5.71 20.45 6.43
N ARG A 139 5.28 20.66 5.18
CA ARG A 139 5.87 19.99 4.00
C ARG A 139 7.38 20.20 3.85
N SER A 140 7.89 21.36 4.27
CA SER A 140 9.32 21.66 4.28
C SER A 140 10.11 20.82 5.30
N ALA A 141 9.44 20.33 6.34
CA ALA A 141 10.02 19.49 7.41
C ALA A 141 9.57 18.02 7.25
N TYR A 142 9.48 17.53 6.02
CA TYR A 142 8.94 16.19 5.73
C TYR A 142 9.71 15.04 6.40
N LEU A 143 11.00 15.22 6.72
CA LEU A 143 11.78 14.23 7.48
C LEU A 143 11.25 14.01 8.90
N GLU A 144 10.64 15.03 9.52
CA GLU A 144 9.94 14.85 10.79
C GLU A 144 8.70 13.98 10.63
N ASN A 145 7.99 14.11 9.49
CA ASN A 145 6.88 13.23 9.17
C ASN A 145 7.35 11.79 8.98
N GLU A 146 8.45 11.54 8.26
CA GLU A 146 9.05 10.19 8.18
C GLU A 146 9.32 9.61 9.58
N CYS A 147 9.91 10.42 10.46
CA CYS A 147 10.26 10.00 11.81
C CYS A 147 9.05 9.66 12.70
N ARG A 148 7.90 10.30 12.46
CA ARG A 148 6.64 10.05 13.19
C ARG A 148 5.84 8.90 12.55
N ILE A 149 5.81 8.83 11.22
CA ILE A 149 5.08 7.82 10.46
C ILE A 149 5.68 6.45 10.72
N PHE A 150 7.00 6.30 10.67
CA PHE A 150 7.65 5.00 10.79
C PHE A 150 7.25 4.19 12.05
N PRO A 151 7.37 4.72 13.28
CA PRO A 151 7.01 3.94 14.47
C PRO A 151 5.50 3.67 14.57
N ALA A 152 4.66 4.62 14.18
CA ALA A 152 3.21 4.43 14.13
C ALA A 152 2.83 3.33 13.11
N PHE A 153 3.51 3.32 11.97
CA PHE A 153 3.33 2.35 10.91
C PHE A 153 3.73 0.93 11.35
N ASP A 154 4.89 0.79 12.00
CA ASP A 154 5.35 -0.49 12.56
C ASP A 154 4.36 -1.02 13.62
N SER A 155 3.77 -0.13 14.41
CA SER A 155 2.76 -0.48 15.43
C SER A 155 1.46 -0.96 14.79
N LEU A 156 0.98 -0.33 13.73
CA LEU A 156 -0.18 -0.81 12.96
C LEU A 156 0.09 -2.15 12.28
N LEU A 157 1.31 -2.37 11.79
CA LEU A 157 1.67 -3.67 11.23
C LEU A 157 1.62 -4.78 12.27
N PHE A 158 2.01 -4.50 13.51
CA PHE A 158 1.83 -5.43 14.61
C PHE A 158 0.35 -5.73 14.87
N GLU A 159 -0.50 -4.71 14.88
CA GLU A 159 -1.95 -4.88 15.05
C GLU A 159 -2.59 -5.66 13.89
N SER A 160 -2.01 -5.60 12.69
CA SER A 160 -2.49 -6.40 11.55
C SER A 160 -2.12 -7.88 11.62
N LEU A 161 -1.20 -8.28 12.51
CA LEU A 161 -0.79 -9.68 12.61
C LEU A 161 -1.93 -10.57 13.11
N PRO A 162 -2.01 -11.84 12.66
CA PRO A 162 -2.87 -12.84 13.27
C PRO A 162 -2.56 -12.98 14.78
N MET A 163 -3.60 -13.12 15.62
CA MET A 163 -3.43 -13.17 17.09
C MET A 163 -2.40 -14.22 17.55
N ARG A 164 -2.34 -15.36 16.83
CA ARG A 164 -1.38 -16.44 17.07
C ARG A 164 0.10 -16.02 16.97
N LEU A 165 0.42 -15.02 16.14
CA LEU A 165 1.79 -14.52 15.93
C LEU A 165 2.11 -13.29 16.77
N ARG A 166 1.10 -12.55 17.25
CA ARG A 166 1.31 -11.34 18.07
C ARG A 166 2.08 -11.62 19.35
N THR A 167 1.77 -12.72 20.03
CA THR A 167 2.44 -13.08 21.28
C THR A 167 3.93 -13.38 21.07
N GLU A 168 4.26 -14.07 19.98
CA GLU A 168 5.65 -14.36 19.63
C GLU A 168 6.43 -13.09 19.26
N MET A 169 5.80 -12.19 18.48
CA MET A 169 6.40 -10.92 18.08
C MET A 169 6.59 -9.96 19.25
N ALA A 170 5.60 -9.84 20.14
CA ALA A 170 5.70 -8.99 21.33
C ALA A 170 6.81 -9.46 22.30
N ASN A 171 7.09 -10.77 22.34
CA ASN A 171 8.12 -11.31 23.21
C ASN A 171 9.55 -11.14 22.64
N ARG A 172 9.69 -10.97 21.33
CA ARG A 172 11.00 -10.92 20.65
C ARG A 172 11.45 -9.52 20.25
N HIS A 173 10.52 -8.60 20.06
CA HIS A 173 10.81 -7.29 19.49
C HIS A 173 10.09 -6.16 20.20
N VAL A 174 10.71 -4.98 20.18
CA VAL A 174 10.10 -3.73 20.63
C VAL A 174 9.31 -3.14 19.47
N MET A 175 8.06 -2.76 19.73
CA MET A 175 7.17 -2.16 18.74
C MET A 175 7.62 -0.73 18.43
N GLY A 176 7.64 -0.36 17.15
CA GLY A 176 8.06 0.96 16.69
C GLY A 176 9.51 1.03 16.20
N ASP A 177 10.31 -0.01 16.43
CA ASP A 177 11.72 -0.08 16.01
C ASP A 177 11.88 -0.60 14.57
N GLY A 178 10.80 -1.05 13.92
CA GLY A 178 10.82 -1.55 12.54
C GLY A 178 10.88 -3.06 12.41
N ALA A 179 10.85 -3.80 13.52
CA ALA A 179 10.90 -5.25 13.50
C ALA A 179 9.67 -5.87 12.84
N CYS A 180 8.48 -5.28 13.01
CA CYS A 180 7.26 -5.78 12.39
C CYS A 180 7.26 -5.50 10.89
N LEU A 181 7.76 -4.33 10.48
CA LEU A 181 8.01 -4.02 9.08
C LEU A 181 8.95 -5.05 8.44
N GLN A 182 10.11 -5.30 9.05
CA GLN A 182 11.08 -6.24 8.49
C GLN A 182 10.52 -7.66 8.42
N TRP A 183 9.82 -8.09 9.48
CA TRP A 183 9.16 -9.38 9.49
C TRP A 183 8.16 -9.52 8.34
N TRP A 184 7.30 -8.52 8.12
CA TRP A 184 6.36 -8.54 6.99
C TRP A 184 7.07 -8.50 5.63
N LEU A 185 8.15 -7.72 5.49
CA LEU A 185 8.95 -7.67 4.26
C LEU A 185 9.50 -9.04 3.89
N GLU A 186 10.07 -9.79 4.84
CA GLU A 186 10.53 -11.16 4.62
C GLU A 186 9.41 -12.06 4.10
N ARG A 187 8.21 -11.94 4.64
CA ARG A 187 7.07 -12.77 4.21
C ARG A 187 6.54 -12.34 2.85
N LEU A 188 6.56 -11.05 2.52
CA LEU A 188 6.23 -10.57 1.19
C LEU A 188 7.26 -11.07 0.16
N TYR A 189 8.55 -11.13 0.51
CA TYR A 189 9.56 -11.73 -0.35
C TYR A 189 9.32 -13.23 -0.56
N ALA A 190 8.99 -13.98 0.51
CA ALA A 190 8.61 -15.39 0.39
C ALA A 190 7.40 -15.58 -0.54
N ARG A 191 6.36 -14.73 -0.40
CA ARG A 191 5.16 -14.76 -1.26
C ARG A 191 5.42 -14.33 -2.70
N ALA A 192 6.42 -13.48 -2.93
CA ALA A 192 6.89 -13.12 -4.27
C ALA A 192 7.79 -14.19 -4.91
N GLY A 193 8.05 -15.31 -4.21
CA GLY A 193 8.85 -16.43 -4.70
C GLY A 193 10.36 -16.18 -4.67
N ILE A 194 10.83 -15.22 -3.87
CA ILE A 194 12.26 -14.93 -3.72
C ILE A 194 12.88 -15.98 -2.78
N ALA A 195 13.97 -16.60 -3.24
CA ALA A 195 14.67 -17.64 -2.51
C ALA A 195 15.25 -17.11 -1.18
N GLY A 196 15.29 -17.97 -0.16
CA GLY A 196 15.87 -17.64 1.15
C GLY A 196 14.88 -17.06 2.16
N HIS A 197 13.61 -16.92 1.81
CA HIS A 197 12.55 -16.47 2.71
C HIS A 197 11.47 -17.54 2.90
N ASP A 198 10.91 -17.60 4.11
CA ASP A 198 9.84 -18.54 4.49
C ASP A 198 8.56 -17.77 4.87
N LEU A 199 7.40 -18.42 4.83
CA LEU A 199 6.11 -17.86 5.25
C LEU A 199 5.91 -17.86 6.76
N ALA A 200 6.75 -18.57 7.53
CA ALA A 200 6.74 -18.61 9.00
C ALA A 200 5.34 -18.79 9.61
N GLY A 201 4.54 -19.69 9.02
CA GLY A 201 3.22 -20.05 9.53
C GLY A 201 2.05 -19.16 9.08
N LEU A 202 2.27 -18.14 8.24
CA LEU A 202 1.17 -17.38 7.61
C LEU A 202 0.31 -18.29 6.73
N GLY A 203 -1.02 -18.16 6.86
CA GLY A 203 -1.97 -18.81 5.96
C GLY A 203 -2.15 -18.00 4.67
N ASP A 204 -2.80 -18.58 3.66
CA ASP A 204 -2.96 -17.97 2.33
C ASP A 204 -3.65 -16.60 2.37
N ASN A 205 -4.53 -16.38 3.35
CA ASN A 205 -5.32 -15.17 3.53
C ASN A 205 -4.72 -14.17 4.53
N ASP A 206 -3.59 -14.48 5.16
CA ASP A 206 -2.96 -13.59 6.15
C ASP A 206 -2.11 -12.53 5.42
N TRP A 207 -2.65 -11.32 5.33
CA TRP A 207 -2.04 -10.15 4.68
C TRP A 207 -2.03 -8.96 5.64
N PRO A 208 -1.15 -7.95 5.41
CA PRO A 208 -1.24 -6.69 6.14
C PRO A 208 -2.62 -6.06 5.93
N ASP A 209 -3.28 -5.68 7.02
CA ASP A 209 -4.60 -5.05 7.03
C ASP A 209 -4.49 -3.55 6.69
N MET A 210 -3.92 -3.26 5.53
CA MET A 210 -3.68 -1.91 5.02
C MET A 210 -3.47 -1.90 3.50
N PRO A 211 -3.62 -0.74 2.84
CA PRO A 211 -3.31 -0.62 1.43
C PRO A 211 -1.82 -0.85 1.13
N PRO A 212 -1.46 -1.56 0.04
CA PRO A 212 -0.06 -1.75 -0.38
C PRO A 212 0.74 -0.46 -0.57
N GLY A 213 0.09 0.62 -1.03
CA GLY A 213 0.71 1.93 -1.17
C GLY A 213 1.10 2.58 0.16
N TRP A 214 0.29 2.38 1.20
CA TRP A 214 0.64 2.83 2.56
C TRP A 214 1.85 2.05 3.06
N PHE A 215 1.88 0.74 2.80
CA PHE A 215 3.02 -0.10 3.13
C PHE A 215 4.30 0.35 2.45
N ALA A 216 4.24 0.64 1.15
CA ALA A 216 5.39 1.17 0.43
C ALA A 216 5.90 2.49 1.04
N LEU A 217 5.01 3.44 1.36
CA LEU A 217 5.42 4.70 1.98
C LEU A 217 5.98 4.52 3.40
N GLY A 218 5.37 3.64 4.21
CA GLY A 218 5.86 3.29 5.54
C GLY A 218 7.26 2.68 5.49
N TRP A 219 7.49 1.78 4.53
CA TRP A 219 8.81 1.21 4.26
C TRP A 219 9.81 2.28 3.80
N ILE A 220 9.45 3.12 2.83
CA ILE A 220 10.31 4.22 2.35
C ILE A 220 10.71 5.15 3.51
N SER A 221 9.78 5.48 4.40
CA SER A 221 10.04 6.31 5.59
C SER A 221 11.06 5.68 6.55
N GLY A 222 11.23 4.36 6.50
CA GLY A 222 12.22 3.60 7.27
C GLY A 222 13.59 3.46 6.63
N LEU A 223 13.72 3.64 5.31
CA LEU A 223 14.96 3.38 4.59
C LEU A 223 16.14 4.25 5.07
N ARG A 224 15.88 5.52 5.40
CA ARG A 224 16.91 6.44 5.92
C ARG A 224 17.40 6.08 7.32
N ARG A 225 16.61 5.30 8.07
CA ARG A 225 16.91 4.94 9.46
C ARG A 225 17.80 3.71 9.59
N GLY A 226 18.11 3.04 8.48
CA GLY A 226 19.01 1.88 8.47
C GLY A 226 18.36 0.58 8.95
N SER A 227 17.03 0.53 9.07
CA SER A 227 16.27 -0.65 9.51
C SER A 227 15.83 -1.59 8.37
N ALA A 228 16.53 -1.57 7.22
CA ALA A 228 16.21 -2.42 6.05
C ALA A 228 17.32 -3.44 5.77
#